data_AF-A0A1R2CK91-F1
#
_entry.id   AF-A0A1R2CK91-F1
#
_cell.length_a   1.000
_cell.length_b   1.000
_cell.length_c   1.000
_cell.angle_alpha   90.00
_cell.angle_beta   90.00
_cell.angle_gamma   90.00
#
_symmetry.space_group_name_H-M   'P 1'
#
loop_
_entity.id
_entity.type
_entity.pdbx_description
1 polymer ?
#
loop_
_entity_poly.entity_id
_entity_poly.type
_entity_poly.pdbx_seq_one_letter_code
_entity_poly.pdbx_strand_id
1 'polypeptide(L)'
;MAQTLLKTCLKPFTPSLLRSLSISSNPIRPFSSSSTSSADFTFEYIKNFDSIPKKEQEYLIYETFPISSSVIADINLELFRQLVSSDVIFTNNLILIREKTFNTIIGFSFTKIYEIFLGGQDKSFENKYMTTQYYNAVLPHFRGFGLGTVLTEVTEYLAQKDWGDCNQVSFNITLNPMYYELRSKYTPLIYPGPKELPSKGPEKLFRQIMDLVGLSPVSQDKPGIIRLKNLHIIGQEKEKYTKRYNESSDYMKYFIDQHLFEQGLIMCNLAVYNLVEGNTMGIAPGRYKNFIPLMHEINEYKPKFI
;
A
#
# COMPACT_ATOMS: atom_id res chain seq x y z
N MET A 1 -5.86 19.82 19.03
CA MET A 1 -6.25 18.61 19.81
C MET A 1 -6.07 17.30 19.01
N ALA A 2 -5.07 17.20 18.12
CA ALA A 2 -4.79 15.97 17.35
C ALA A 2 -3.40 15.35 17.64
N GLN A 3 -2.62 15.92 18.57
CA GLN A 3 -1.25 15.50 18.89
C GLN A 3 -1.14 14.38 19.94
N THR A 4 -2.26 13.87 20.46
CA THR A 4 -2.27 12.98 21.64
C THR A 4 -2.43 11.49 21.31
N LEU A 5 -2.87 11.12 20.09
CA LEU A 5 -3.34 9.74 19.82
C LEU A 5 -2.26 8.73 19.39
N LEU A 6 -1.06 9.17 18.98
CA LEU A 6 0.04 8.26 18.59
C LEU A 6 1.11 8.03 19.68
N LYS A 7 1.07 8.77 20.80
CA LYS A 7 2.06 8.62 21.90
C LYS A 7 1.73 7.50 22.91
N THR A 8 0.53 6.92 22.87
CA THR A 8 0.06 5.97 23.89
C THR A 8 0.31 4.48 23.58
N CYS A 9 0.67 4.14 22.36
CA CYS A 9 1.02 2.75 22.03
C CYS A 9 2.51 2.56 22.29
N LEU A 10 2.89 2.06 23.47
CA LEU A 10 4.09 1.25 23.77
C LEU A 10 4.28 1.13 25.28
N LYS A 11 3.52 0.24 25.93
CA LYS A 11 3.97 -0.42 27.16
C LYS A 11 4.51 -1.80 26.79
N PRO A 12 5.67 -2.22 27.33
CA PRO A 12 6.25 -3.52 27.00
C PRO A 12 5.42 -4.63 27.64
N PHE A 13 5.02 -5.62 26.85
CA PHE A 13 4.50 -6.88 27.38
C PHE A 13 5.48 -8.02 27.09
N THR A 14 5.77 -8.77 28.13
CA THR A 14 6.67 -9.92 28.19
C THR A 14 6.14 -11.11 27.39
N PRO A 15 7.03 -11.90 26.75
CA PRO A 15 6.63 -12.97 25.86
C PRO A 15 6.35 -14.27 26.62
N SER A 16 5.25 -14.93 26.30
CA SER A 16 5.16 -16.39 26.42
C SER A 16 4.22 -16.97 25.37
N LEU A 17 4.61 -18.14 24.87
CA LEU A 17 3.91 -19.06 23.96
C LEU A 17 4.07 -18.83 22.44
N LEU A 18 5.26 -19.20 21.95
CA LEU A 18 5.46 -19.72 20.58
C LEU A 18 5.37 -21.24 20.61
N ARG A 19 4.51 -21.85 19.77
CA ARG A 19 4.73 -23.19 19.24
C ARG A 19 4.29 -23.30 17.78
N SER A 20 5.31 -23.51 16.93
CA SER A 20 5.34 -24.28 15.69
C SER A 20 4.21 -24.09 14.66
N LEU A 21 4.47 -23.25 13.67
CA LEU A 21 4.04 -23.50 12.29
C LEU A 21 5.28 -23.46 11.39
N SER A 22 5.69 -24.64 10.94
CA SER A 22 6.69 -24.83 9.90
C SER A 22 6.16 -24.27 8.59
N ILE A 23 6.62 -23.08 8.20
CA ILE A 23 6.33 -22.48 6.90
C ILE A 23 7.17 -23.24 5.86
N SER A 24 6.51 -23.99 4.97
CA SER A 24 7.20 -24.66 3.86
C SER A 24 7.76 -23.60 2.91
N SER A 25 9.06 -23.64 2.68
CA SER A 25 9.78 -22.82 1.71
C SER A 25 9.42 -23.27 0.28
N ASN A 26 8.31 -22.76 -0.28
CA ASN A 26 8.04 -22.95 -1.70
C ASN A 26 8.89 -21.96 -2.51
N PRO A 27 9.66 -22.44 -3.51
CA PRO A 27 10.46 -21.57 -4.36
C PRO A 27 9.55 -20.63 -5.16
N ILE A 28 9.85 -19.34 -5.10
CA ILE A 28 9.20 -18.30 -5.92
C ILE A 28 9.48 -18.62 -7.39
N ARG A 29 8.44 -19.02 -8.12
CA ARG A 29 8.52 -19.22 -9.58
C ARG A 29 8.83 -17.88 -10.26
N PRO A 30 9.72 -17.84 -11.26
CA PRO A 30 9.91 -16.66 -12.09
C PRO A 30 8.59 -16.31 -12.80
N PHE A 31 8.33 -15.02 -12.94
CA PHE A 31 7.14 -14.47 -13.61
C PHE A 31 7.05 -14.98 -15.05
N SER A 32 6.19 -15.97 -15.31
CA SER A 32 5.58 -16.16 -16.62
C SER A 32 4.22 -15.47 -16.61
N SER A 33 4.01 -14.52 -17.52
CA SER A 33 2.77 -13.75 -17.72
C SER A 33 1.58 -14.58 -18.25
N SER A 34 1.52 -15.87 -17.90
CA SER A 34 0.58 -16.84 -18.46
C SER A 34 0.30 -17.93 -17.43
N SER A 35 -0.68 -17.73 -16.55
CA SER A 35 -1.54 -18.81 -15.97
C SER A 35 -2.34 -18.40 -14.73
N THR A 36 -2.52 -17.12 -14.39
CA THR A 36 -3.70 -16.77 -13.58
C THR A 36 -4.92 -16.86 -14.48
N SER A 37 -5.49 -18.06 -14.55
CA SER A 37 -6.84 -18.23 -15.08
C SER A 37 -7.74 -17.29 -14.29
N SER A 38 -8.32 -16.30 -14.97
CA SER A 38 -9.39 -15.46 -14.42
C SER A 38 -10.62 -16.26 -13.99
N ALA A 39 -10.65 -17.56 -14.30
CA ALA A 39 -11.75 -18.44 -13.98
C ALA A 39 -11.85 -18.76 -12.49
N ASP A 40 -10.78 -18.67 -11.70
CA ASP A 40 -10.79 -19.19 -10.31
C ASP A 40 -11.10 -18.12 -9.24
N PHE A 41 -11.05 -16.84 -9.62
CA PHE A 41 -11.19 -15.72 -8.69
C PHE A 41 -12.29 -14.73 -9.12
N THR A 42 -12.90 -14.07 -8.15
CA THR A 42 -13.77 -12.91 -8.34
C THR A 42 -13.23 -11.73 -7.55
N PHE A 43 -13.47 -10.54 -8.07
CA PHE A 43 -13.11 -9.28 -7.41
C PHE A 43 -14.39 -8.56 -7.04
N GLU A 44 -14.50 -8.14 -5.79
CA GLU A 44 -15.61 -7.31 -5.31
C GLU A 44 -15.08 -5.95 -4.89
N TYR A 45 -15.83 -4.89 -5.18
CA TYR A 45 -15.47 -3.51 -4.88
C TYR A 45 -16.54 -2.83 -4.05
N ILE A 46 -16.11 -2.18 -2.98
CA ILE A 46 -16.91 -1.29 -2.15
C ILE A 46 -16.36 0.12 -2.34
N LYS A 47 -17.15 0.97 -3.01
CA LYS A 47 -16.90 2.41 -3.13
C LYS A 47 -17.31 3.05 -1.81
N ASN A 48 -16.34 3.56 -1.04
CA ASN A 48 -16.52 4.08 0.30
C ASN A 48 -17.06 3.06 1.34
N PHE A 49 -16.15 2.26 1.90
CA PHE A 49 -16.36 1.33 3.00
C PHE A 49 -17.05 1.97 4.22
N ASP A 50 -16.79 3.24 4.52
CA ASP A 50 -17.38 3.89 5.68
C ASP A 50 -18.89 4.17 5.50
N SER A 51 -19.40 4.04 4.26
CA SER A 51 -20.81 4.25 3.92
C SER A 51 -21.70 3.01 4.08
N ILE A 52 -21.11 1.81 4.17
CA ILE A 52 -21.90 0.57 4.33
C ILE A 52 -22.37 0.40 5.79
N PRO A 53 -23.38 -0.44 6.09
CA PRO A 53 -23.86 -0.64 7.45
C PRO A 53 -22.75 -1.08 8.42
N LYS A 54 -22.72 -0.55 9.65
CA LYS A 54 -21.67 -0.84 10.65
C LYS A 54 -21.46 -2.34 10.91
N LYS A 55 -22.56 -3.11 10.89
CA LYS A 55 -22.50 -4.57 11.04
C LYS A 55 -21.75 -5.24 9.88
N GLU A 56 -21.93 -4.72 8.67
CA GLU A 56 -21.20 -5.17 7.48
C GLU A 56 -19.72 -4.77 7.56
N GLN A 57 -19.42 -3.55 7.99
CA GLN A 57 -18.03 -3.10 8.21
C GLN A 57 -17.30 -4.03 9.19
N GLU A 58 -17.91 -4.30 10.35
CA GLU A 58 -17.33 -5.21 11.34
C GLU A 58 -17.16 -6.62 10.78
N TYR A 59 -18.16 -7.18 10.10
CA TYR A 59 -18.04 -8.49 9.45
C TYR A 59 -16.83 -8.54 8.49
N LEU A 60 -16.68 -7.55 7.60
CA LEU A 60 -15.58 -7.51 6.64
C LEU A 60 -14.22 -7.31 7.32
N ILE A 61 -14.14 -6.54 8.40
CA ILE A 61 -12.93 -6.42 9.22
C ILE A 61 -12.56 -7.78 9.83
N TYR A 62 -13.54 -8.51 10.39
CA TYR A 62 -13.30 -9.85 10.95
C TYR A 62 -12.85 -10.86 9.89
N GLU A 63 -13.40 -10.81 8.69
CA GLU A 63 -13.02 -11.72 7.60
C GLU A 63 -11.62 -11.41 7.03
N THR A 64 -11.24 -10.12 6.99
CA THR A 64 -9.95 -9.69 6.42
C THR A 64 -8.80 -9.75 7.42
N PHE A 65 -9.07 -9.66 8.72
CA PHE A 65 -8.05 -9.71 9.77
C PHE A 65 -7.16 -10.96 9.73
N PRO A 66 -7.68 -12.20 9.60
CA PRO A 66 -6.85 -13.41 9.49
C PRO A 66 -5.89 -13.38 8.29
N ILE A 67 -6.28 -12.72 7.20
CA ILE A 67 -5.43 -12.56 6.03
C ILE A 67 -4.27 -11.60 6.35
N SER A 68 -4.56 -10.49 7.05
CA SER A 68 -3.55 -9.52 7.50
C SER A 68 -2.53 -10.15 8.47
N SER A 69 -3.00 -10.90 9.46
CA SER A 69 -2.14 -11.56 10.46
C SER A 69 -1.25 -12.67 9.87
N SER A 70 -1.56 -13.17 8.68
CA SER A 70 -0.67 -14.06 7.92
C SER A 70 0.50 -13.34 7.22
N VAL A 71 0.47 -12.01 7.15
CA VAL A 71 1.49 -11.17 6.48
C VAL A 71 2.38 -10.46 7.52
N ILE A 72 1.77 -9.98 8.60
CA ILE A 72 2.42 -9.20 9.66
C ILE A 72 2.24 -9.96 10.97
N ALA A 73 3.34 -10.36 11.61
CA ALA A 73 3.27 -11.00 12.92
C ALA A 73 2.85 -9.97 13.99
N ASP A 74 2.22 -10.48 15.05
CA ASP A 74 1.83 -9.69 16.24
C ASP A 74 0.83 -8.56 16.00
N ILE A 75 0.22 -8.48 14.81
CA ILE A 75 -0.92 -7.60 14.58
C ILE A 75 -2.16 -8.15 15.30
N ASN A 76 -2.72 -7.36 16.20
CA ASN A 76 -4.00 -7.66 16.83
C ASN A 76 -5.15 -6.95 16.08
N LEU A 77 -6.38 -7.37 16.36
CA LEU A 77 -7.56 -6.86 15.67
C LEU A 77 -7.74 -5.34 15.86
N GLU A 78 -7.41 -4.81 17.03
CA GLU A 78 -7.55 -3.38 17.32
C GLU A 78 -6.57 -2.54 16.49
N LEU A 79 -5.31 -2.96 16.41
CA LEU A 79 -4.33 -2.33 15.53
C LEU A 79 -4.75 -2.45 14.06
N PHE A 80 -5.29 -3.59 13.65
CA PHE A 80 -5.80 -3.76 12.30
C PHE A 80 -6.96 -2.78 11.99
N ARG A 81 -7.92 -2.62 12.90
CA ARG A 81 -9.00 -1.61 12.77
C ARG A 81 -8.44 -0.21 12.56
N GLN A 82 -7.45 0.18 13.35
CA GLN A 82 -6.77 1.48 13.23
C GLN A 82 -6.02 1.63 11.89
N LEU A 83 -5.46 0.53 11.36
CA LEU A 83 -4.77 0.54 10.07
C LEU A 83 -5.74 0.68 8.88
N VAL A 84 -6.94 0.11 8.97
CA VAL A 84 -7.93 0.15 7.88
C VAL A 84 -8.94 1.29 8.01
N SER A 85 -9.00 1.95 9.16
CA SER A 85 -9.82 3.15 9.42
C SER A 85 -8.96 4.40 9.50
N SER A 86 -9.51 5.59 9.28
CA SER A 86 -8.83 6.86 9.57
C SER A 86 -9.83 8.01 9.56
N ASP A 87 -9.68 8.95 10.47
CA ASP A 87 -10.56 10.12 10.57
C ASP A 87 -10.22 11.21 9.52
N VAL A 88 -9.12 11.06 8.78
CA VAL A 88 -8.55 12.12 7.92
C VAL A 88 -8.59 11.74 6.43
N ILE A 89 -9.44 10.79 6.06
CA ILE A 89 -9.58 10.30 4.68
C ILE A 89 -10.74 10.97 3.96
N PHE A 90 -10.57 11.16 2.65
CA PHE A 90 -11.63 11.60 1.76
C PHE A 90 -12.58 10.44 1.42
N THR A 91 -12.01 9.27 1.12
CA THR A 91 -12.77 8.02 0.98
C THR A 91 -11.89 6.82 1.33
N ASN A 92 -12.53 5.76 1.84
CA ASN A 92 -11.91 4.47 2.11
C ASN A 92 -12.51 3.43 1.17
N ASN A 93 -11.78 2.94 0.18
CA ASN A 93 -12.31 1.93 -0.71
C ASN A 93 -11.84 0.53 -0.30
N LEU A 94 -12.65 -0.50 -0.51
CA LEU A 94 -12.26 -1.88 -0.24
C LEU A 94 -12.41 -2.73 -1.50
N ILE A 95 -11.33 -3.42 -1.88
CA ILE A 95 -11.36 -4.47 -2.90
C ILE A 95 -11.18 -5.81 -2.19
N LEU A 96 -12.02 -6.79 -2.49
CA LEU A 96 -11.92 -8.16 -2.01
C LEU A 96 -11.60 -9.10 -3.17
N ILE A 97 -10.78 -10.11 -2.90
CA ILE A 97 -10.58 -11.25 -3.78
C ILE A 97 -11.23 -12.46 -3.15
N ARG A 98 -12.17 -13.07 -3.86
CA ARG A 98 -12.73 -14.37 -3.48
C ARG A 98 -12.26 -15.46 -4.42
N GLU A 99 -11.91 -16.61 -3.86
CA GLU A 99 -11.81 -17.84 -4.65
C GLU A 99 -13.21 -18.42 -4.88
N LYS A 100 -13.48 -18.96 -6.07
CA LYS A 100 -14.83 -19.38 -6.48
C LYS A 100 -15.28 -20.73 -5.93
N THR A 101 -14.35 -21.60 -5.53
CA THR A 101 -14.66 -22.98 -5.14
C THR A 101 -15.35 -23.05 -3.79
N PHE A 102 -14.83 -22.33 -2.79
CA PHE A 102 -15.39 -22.29 -1.44
C PHE A 102 -15.96 -20.91 -1.07
N ASN A 103 -15.95 -19.96 -2.02
CA ASN A 103 -16.46 -18.60 -1.85
C ASN A 103 -15.75 -17.82 -0.70
N THR A 104 -14.47 -18.11 -0.49
CA THR A 104 -13.68 -17.57 0.62
C THR A 104 -12.94 -16.31 0.21
N ILE A 105 -12.87 -15.30 1.09
CA ILE A 105 -12.00 -14.14 0.89
C ILE A 105 -10.55 -14.60 1.08
N ILE A 106 -9.73 -14.40 0.05
CA ILE A 106 -8.32 -14.83 0.04
C ILE A 106 -7.33 -13.66 -0.04
N GLY A 107 -7.84 -12.47 -0.33
CA GLY A 107 -7.06 -11.25 -0.38
C GLY A 107 -7.94 -10.01 -0.33
N PHE A 108 -7.34 -8.89 0.02
CA PHE A 108 -8.03 -7.62 0.07
C PHE A 108 -7.08 -6.45 -0.17
N SER A 109 -7.66 -5.30 -0.51
CA SER A 109 -7.00 -3.99 -0.51
C SER A 109 -7.90 -2.95 0.13
N PHE A 110 -7.49 -2.43 1.29
CA PHE A 110 -8.06 -1.17 1.80
C PHE A 110 -7.29 -0.01 1.17
N THR A 111 -7.99 0.85 0.45
CA THR A 111 -7.42 2.02 -0.24
C THR A 111 -7.96 3.29 0.38
N LYS A 112 -7.11 3.97 1.13
CA LYS A 112 -7.36 5.31 1.65
C LYS A 112 -7.01 6.33 0.58
N ILE A 113 -7.89 7.28 0.38
CA ILE A 113 -7.69 8.37 -0.57
C ILE A 113 -7.74 9.67 0.20
N TYR A 114 -6.71 10.49 0.02
CA TYR A 114 -6.58 11.79 0.65
C TYR A 114 -6.66 12.89 -0.41
N GLU A 115 -7.27 14.01 -0.05
CA GLU A 115 -7.18 15.27 -0.79
C GLU A 115 -6.15 16.15 -0.08
N ILE A 116 -5.05 16.48 -0.76
CA ILE A 116 -3.94 17.23 -0.16
C ILE A 116 -3.59 18.42 -1.04
N PHE A 117 -3.40 19.58 -0.42
CA PHE A 117 -3.04 20.84 -1.08
C PHE A 117 -1.58 21.18 -0.78
N LEU A 118 -0.71 21.16 -1.80
CA LEU A 118 0.74 21.31 -1.60
C LEU A 118 1.12 22.70 -1.06
N GLY A 119 0.52 23.75 -1.61
CA GLY A 119 0.66 25.16 -1.25
C GLY A 119 -0.09 25.62 0.01
N GLY A 120 -0.53 24.70 0.87
CA GLY A 120 -1.19 25.03 2.14
C GLY A 120 -2.61 25.56 1.96
N GLN A 121 -2.81 26.89 2.02
CA GLN A 121 -4.15 27.51 1.99
C GLN A 121 -4.72 27.69 0.57
N ASP A 122 -3.89 27.55 -0.46
CA ASP A 122 -4.36 27.59 -1.84
C ASP A 122 -5.21 26.34 -2.14
N LYS A 123 -6.49 26.55 -2.48
CA LYS A 123 -7.44 25.49 -2.84
C LYS A 123 -7.65 25.35 -4.34
N SER A 124 -6.77 25.94 -5.15
CA SER A 124 -6.79 25.81 -6.61
C SER A 124 -6.69 24.35 -7.05
N PHE A 125 -7.18 24.08 -8.25
CA PHE A 125 -7.18 22.74 -8.82
C PHE A 125 -5.76 22.22 -9.08
N GLU A 126 -4.89 23.12 -9.54
CA GLU A 126 -3.47 22.91 -9.82
C GLU A 126 -2.67 22.57 -8.55
N ASN A 127 -3.16 23.02 -7.38
CA ASN A 127 -2.56 22.75 -6.09
C ASN A 127 -3.12 21.51 -5.39
N LYS A 128 -4.21 20.92 -5.91
CA LYS A 128 -4.87 19.76 -5.33
C LYS A 128 -4.25 18.45 -5.83
N TYR A 129 -3.95 17.55 -4.90
CA TYR A 129 -3.41 16.22 -5.16
C TYR A 129 -4.30 15.14 -4.54
N MET A 130 -4.82 14.26 -5.39
CA MET A 130 -5.48 13.04 -4.95
C MET A 130 -4.41 11.99 -4.66
N THR A 131 -4.27 11.63 -3.39
CA THR A 131 -3.22 10.72 -2.92
C THR A 131 -3.82 9.38 -2.53
N THR A 132 -3.44 8.31 -3.21
CA THR A 132 -3.82 6.95 -2.80
C THR A 132 -2.82 6.38 -1.79
N GLN A 133 -3.30 5.66 -0.79
CA GLN A 133 -2.50 4.83 0.11
C GLN A 133 -3.26 3.53 0.30
N TYR A 134 -2.63 2.39 0.07
CA TYR A 134 -3.32 1.11 0.19
C TYR A 134 -2.59 0.10 1.06
N TYR A 135 -3.39 -0.71 1.74
CA TYR A 135 -2.94 -1.85 2.51
C TYR A 135 -3.46 -3.13 1.84
N ASN A 136 -2.53 -3.84 1.18
CA ASN A 136 -2.82 -5.05 0.42
C ASN A 136 -2.35 -6.28 1.18
N ALA A 137 -3.20 -7.31 1.24
CA ALA A 137 -2.82 -8.61 1.79
C ALA A 137 -3.43 -9.74 0.97
N VAL A 138 -2.67 -10.83 0.83
CA VAL A 138 -3.08 -12.06 0.16
C VAL A 138 -2.58 -13.23 0.99
N LEU A 139 -3.44 -14.24 1.17
CA LEU A 139 -3.12 -15.46 1.91
C LEU A 139 -1.86 -16.15 1.36
N PRO A 140 -0.99 -16.72 2.22
CA PRO A 140 0.30 -17.28 1.82
C PRO A 140 0.24 -18.29 0.69
N HIS A 141 -0.74 -19.19 0.71
CA HIS A 141 -0.90 -20.25 -0.30
C HIS A 141 -1.29 -19.71 -1.69
N PHE A 142 -1.75 -18.47 -1.77
CA PHE A 142 -2.07 -17.77 -3.01
C PHE A 142 -0.97 -16.75 -3.42
N ARG A 143 0.14 -16.67 -2.67
CA ARG A 143 1.30 -15.86 -3.06
C ARG A 143 2.02 -16.57 -4.21
N GLY A 144 2.05 -15.94 -5.38
CA GLY A 144 2.62 -16.52 -6.61
C GLY A 144 1.69 -16.39 -7.83
N PHE A 145 0.40 -16.18 -7.60
CA PHE A 145 -0.59 -15.91 -8.65
C PHE A 145 -0.60 -14.44 -9.12
N GLY A 146 0.37 -13.62 -8.74
CA GLY A 146 0.38 -12.19 -9.11
C GLY A 146 -0.75 -11.33 -8.50
N LEU A 147 -1.55 -11.88 -7.58
CA LEU A 147 -2.72 -11.21 -7.01
C LEU A 147 -2.41 -9.88 -6.30
N GLY A 148 -1.22 -9.74 -5.69
CA GLY A 148 -0.80 -8.47 -5.08
C GLY A 148 -0.55 -7.34 -6.11
N THR A 149 0.00 -7.69 -7.28
CA THR A 149 0.15 -6.77 -8.40
C THR A 149 -1.23 -6.39 -8.93
N VAL A 150 -2.09 -7.38 -9.12
CA VAL A 150 -3.48 -7.18 -9.56
C VAL A 150 -4.24 -6.23 -8.63
N LEU A 151 -4.18 -6.43 -7.30
CA LEU A 151 -4.79 -5.51 -6.33
C LEU A 151 -4.28 -4.07 -6.51
N THR A 152 -2.97 -3.92 -6.68
CA THR A 152 -2.36 -2.60 -6.87
C THR A 152 -2.86 -1.94 -8.15
N GLU A 153 -2.88 -2.65 -9.27
CA GLU A 153 -3.31 -2.11 -10.56
C GLU A 153 -4.80 -1.78 -10.58
N VAL A 154 -5.65 -2.62 -9.99
CA VAL A 154 -7.09 -2.34 -9.86
C VAL A 154 -7.32 -1.12 -8.98
N THR A 155 -6.62 -1.02 -7.86
CA THR A 155 -6.72 0.11 -6.93
C THR A 155 -6.43 1.42 -7.66
N GLU A 156 -5.30 1.48 -8.36
CA GLU A 156 -4.86 2.71 -9.03
C GLU A 156 -5.71 3.00 -10.27
N TYR A 157 -6.20 1.96 -10.97
CA TYR A 157 -7.16 2.12 -12.05
C TYR A 157 -8.48 2.73 -11.56
N LEU A 158 -9.06 2.23 -10.47
CA LEU A 158 -10.31 2.76 -9.93
C LEU A 158 -10.12 4.20 -9.46
N ALA A 159 -8.98 4.53 -8.84
CA ALA A 159 -8.64 5.91 -8.50
C ALA A 159 -8.48 6.79 -9.75
N GLN A 160 -7.85 6.30 -10.81
CA GLN A 160 -7.75 7.02 -12.08
C GLN A 160 -9.09 7.22 -12.78
N LYS A 161 -9.99 6.26 -12.64
CA LYS A 161 -11.34 6.36 -13.21
C LYS A 161 -12.15 7.43 -12.50
N ASP A 162 -12.09 7.48 -11.16
CA ASP A 162 -12.87 8.42 -10.35
C ASP A 162 -12.24 9.83 -10.31
N TRP A 163 -10.92 9.97 -10.46
CA TRP A 163 -10.20 11.26 -10.37
C TRP A 163 -9.18 11.48 -11.51
N GLY A 164 -9.51 11.04 -12.72
CA GLY A 164 -8.58 11.01 -13.86
C GLY A 164 -8.08 12.36 -14.36
N ASP A 165 -8.80 13.43 -14.03
CA ASP A 165 -8.45 14.79 -14.43
C ASP A 165 -7.64 15.54 -13.36
N CYS A 166 -7.37 14.96 -12.19
CA CYS A 166 -6.65 15.62 -11.09
C CYS A 166 -5.16 15.29 -11.07
N ASN A 167 -4.34 16.06 -10.32
CA ASN A 167 -3.00 15.59 -9.97
C ASN A 167 -3.14 14.33 -9.11
N GLN A 168 -2.49 13.25 -9.53
CA GLN A 168 -2.60 11.96 -8.89
C GLN A 168 -1.22 11.46 -8.47
N VAL A 169 -1.13 11.16 -7.18
CA VAL A 169 0.05 10.55 -6.57
C VAL A 169 -0.39 9.37 -5.72
N SER A 170 0.57 8.54 -5.36
CA SER A 170 0.35 7.36 -4.55
C SER A 170 1.42 7.30 -3.48
N PHE A 171 1.04 7.28 -2.22
CA PHE A 171 1.92 7.19 -1.07
C PHE A 171 1.74 5.83 -0.41
N ASN A 172 2.80 5.02 -0.34
CA ASN A 172 2.70 3.67 0.21
C ASN A 172 3.87 3.30 1.10
N ILE A 173 3.55 2.43 2.05
CA ILE A 173 4.52 1.69 2.86
C ILE A 173 4.89 0.42 2.11
N THR A 174 6.13 0.34 1.64
CA THR A 174 6.70 -0.82 0.96
C THR A 174 7.48 -1.69 1.94
N LEU A 175 7.10 -2.96 2.00
CA LEU A 175 7.62 -3.95 2.95
C LEU A 175 8.77 -4.80 2.36
N ASN A 176 8.97 -4.76 1.05
CA ASN A 176 10.02 -5.53 0.39
C ASN A 176 10.52 -4.81 -0.89
N PRO A 177 11.75 -5.12 -1.35
CA PRO A 177 12.34 -4.44 -2.50
C PRO A 177 11.61 -4.72 -3.81
N MET A 178 10.92 -5.86 -3.95
CA MET A 178 10.17 -6.19 -5.17
C MET A 178 8.98 -5.25 -5.37
N TYR A 179 8.23 -4.92 -4.31
CA TYR A 179 7.14 -3.95 -4.41
C TYR A 179 7.67 -2.55 -4.71
N TYR A 180 8.79 -2.17 -4.12
CA TYR A 180 9.41 -0.88 -4.42
C TYR A 180 9.87 -0.81 -5.89
N GLU A 181 10.47 -1.87 -6.42
CA GLU A 181 10.80 -1.98 -7.84
C GLU A 181 9.55 -1.95 -8.72
N LEU A 182 8.48 -2.67 -8.36
CA LEU A 182 7.22 -2.66 -9.11
C LEU A 182 6.70 -1.23 -9.30
N ARG A 183 6.76 -0.39 -8.26
CA ARG A 183 6.35 1.01 -8.38
C ARG A 183 7.21 1.78 -9.39
N SER A 184 8.52 1.54 -9.41
CA SER A 184 9.43 2.18 -10.38
C SER A 184 9.16 1.79 -11.84
N LYS A 185 8.52 0.65 -12.07
CA LYS A 185 8.03 0.25 -13.40
C LYS A 185 6.75 0.98 -13.80
N TYR A 186 6.00 1.54 -12.85
CA TYR A 186 4.80 2.34 -13.13
C TYR A 186 5.13 3.78 -13.46
N THR A 187 6.11 4.37 -12.79
CA THR A 187 6.53 5.74 -13.06
C THR A 187 8.00 5.95 -12.70
N PRO A 188 8.76 6.75 -13.47
CA PRO A 188 10.11 7.14 -13.09
C PRO A 188 10.12 8.16 -11.93
N LEU A 189 8.98 8.82 -11.65
CA LEU A 189 8.85 9.88 -10.65
C LEU A 189 8.50 9.31 -9.28
N ILE A 190 9.51 8.79 -8.58
CA ILE A 190 9.37 8.22 -7.24
C ILE A 190 10.26 8.96 -6.23
N TYR A 191 9.68 9.28 -5.08
CA TYR A 191 10.38 9.88 -3.95
C TYR A 191 10.18 9.07 -2.65
N PRO A 192 11.21 8.85 -1.83
CA PRO A 192 12.61 9.04 -2.18
C PRO A 192 13.02 7.99 -3.23
N GLY A 193 14.18 8.14 -3.88
CA GLY A 193 14.61 7.21 -4.92
C GLY A 193 16.05 7.43 -5.37
N PRO A 194 16.61 6.50 -6.18
CA PRO A 194 17.99 6.57 -6.65
C PRO A 194 18.22 7.68 -7.70
N LYS A 195 17.15 8.23 -8.28
CA LYS A 195 17.21 9.28 -9.31
C LYS A 195 16.78 10.61 -8.72
N GLU A 196 17.49 11.67 -9.11
CA GLU A 196 17.07 13.04 -8.81
C GLU A 196 15.78 13.37 -9.55
N LEU A 197 14.87 14.07 -8.86
CA LEU A 197 13.60 14.50 -9.43
C LEU A 197 13.71 15.93 -9.98
N PRO A 198 12.92 16.30 -11.01
CA PRO A 198 13.01 17.62 -11.64
C PRO A 198 12.73 18.79 -10.68
N SER A 199 12.09 18.55 -9.55
CA SER A 199 11.75 19.56 -8.55
C SER A 199 11.73 18.97 -7.14
N LYS A 200 11.65 19.86 -6.14
CA LYS A 200 11.43 19.51 -4.73
C LYS A 200 9.95 19.30 -4.36
N GLY A 201 9.03 19.42 -5.32
CA GLY A 201 7.59 19.26 -5.09
C GLY A 201 7.22 17.88 -4.50
N PRO A 202 7.69 16.75 -5.08
CA PRO A 202 7.41 15.43 -4.54
C PRO A 202 7.93 15.23 -3.12
N GLU A 203 9.10 15.79 -2.79
CA GLU A 203 9.68 15.75 -1.44
C GLU A 203 8.81 16.51 -0.44
N LYS A 204 8.34 17.72 -0.80
CA LYS A 204 7.44 18.52 0.04
C LYS A 204 6.11 17.80 0.29
N LEU A 205 5.49 17.26 -0.77
CA LEU A 205 4.24 16.53 -0.66
C LEU A 205 4.39 15.26 0.17
N PHE A 206 5.48 14.50 -0.05
CA PHE A 206 5.80 13.31 0.74
C PHE A 206 5.90 13.63 2.24
N ARG A 207 6.58 14.72 2.62
CA ARG A 207 6.68 15.15 4.02
C ARG A 207 5.31 15.54 4.58
N GLN A 208 4.51 16.30 3.84
CA GLN A 208 3.15 16.66 4.26
C GLN A 208 2.27 15.42 4.49
N ILE A 209 2.36 14.40 3.63
CA ILE A 209 1.62 13.15 3.81
C ILE A 209 2.11 12.40 5.04
N MET A 210 3.44 12.30 5.24
CA MET A 210 4.02 11.68 6.43
C MET A 210 3.53 12.36 7.71
N ASP A 211 3.52 13.70 7.75
CA ASP A 211 3.01 14.48 8.89
C ASP A 211 1.51 14.24 9.10
N LEU A 212 0.72 14.22 8.02
CA LEU A 212 -0.73 13.96 8.04
C LEU A 212 -1.05 12.60 8.66
N VAL A 213 -0.31 11.56 8.28
CA VAL A 213 -0.51 10.19 8.76
C VAL A 213 0.30 9.87 10.02
N GLY A 214 0.94 10.87 10.63
CA GLY A 214 1.65 10.73 11.90
C GLY A 214 2.91 9.88 11.84
N LEU A 215 3.57 9.83 10.69
CA LEU A 215 4.81 9.10 10.46
C LEU A 215 6.01 10.05 10.53
N SER A 216 7.11 9.57 11.11
CA SER A 216 8.36 10.34 11.19
C SER A 216 9.54 9.50 10.71
N PRO A 217 10.44 10.08 9.89
CA PRO A 217 11.62 9.37 9.43
C PRO A 217 12.55 9.03 10.60
N VAL A 218 13.28 7.93 10.47
CA VAL A 218 14.30 7.55 11.46
C VAL A 218 15.46 8.54 11.50
N SER A 219 15.75 9.19 10.37
CA SER A 219 16.81 10.19 10.24
C SER A 219 16.59 11.06 9.00
N GLN A 220 17.21 12.23 8.95
CA GLN A 220 17.06 13.16 7.83
C GLN A 220 17.71 12.67 6.53
N ASP A 221 18.77 11.86 6.63
CA ASP A 221 19.45 11.22 5.49
C ASP A 221 18.66 10.04 4.91
N LYS A 222 17.68 9.51 5.66
CA LYS A 222 16.78 8.43 5.23
C LYS A 222 15.31 8.88 5.30
N PRO A 223 14.89 9.87 4.49
CA PRO A 223 13.57 10.51 4.63
C PRO A 223 12.39 9.56 4.44
N GLY A 224 12.58 8.45 3.71
CA GLY A 224 11.56 7.42 3.51
C GLY A 224 11.54 6.31 4.54
N ILE A 225 12.55 6.19 5.41
CA ILE A 225 12.63 5.07 6.35
C ILE A 225 11.98 5.47 7.67
N ILE A 226 11.01 4.68 8.12
CA ILE A 226 10.37 4.86 9.44
C ILE A 226 10.55 3.62 10.29
N ARG A 227 10.38 3.79 11.61
CA ARG A 227 10.44 2.69 12.57
C ARG A 227 9.07 2.42 13.19
N LEU A 228 8.51 1.26 12.89
CA LEU A 228 7.34 0.73 13.57
C LEU A 228 7.79 -0.34 14.56
N LYS A 229 7.72 -0.02 15.85
CA LYS A 229 8.06 -0.98 16.90
C LYS A 229 7.10 -2.17 16.84
N ASN A 230 7.64 -3.38 17.03
CA ASN A 230 6.91 -4.64 16.99
C ASN A 230 6.36 -5.05 15.62
N LEU A 231 6.72 -4.36 14.53
CA LEU A 231 6.38 -4.84 13.19
C LEU A 231 7.37 -5.92 12.74
N HIS A 232 6.87 -7.14 12.58
CA HIS A 232 7.62 -8.26 12.02
C HIS A 232 6.96 -8.74 10.72
N ILE A 233 7.62 -8.51 9.59
CA ILE A 233 7.12 -8.96 8.27
C ILE A 233 7.44 -10.45 8.13
N ILE A 234 6.40 -11.28 7.98
CA ILE A 234 6.57 -12.73 7.83
C ILE A 234 7.08 -13.04 6.41
N GLY A 235 8.15 -13.83 6.31
CA GLY A 235 8.69 -14.30 5.03
C GLY A 235 9.60 -13.31 4.31
N GLN A 236 10.19 -12.33 5.01
CA GLN A 236 11.21 -11.45 4.44
C GLN A 236 12.55 -12.21 4.28
N GLU A 237 12.86 -12.65 3.06
CA GLU A 237 14.06 -13.45 2.74
C GLU A 237 15.32 -12.57 2.58
N LYS A 238 15.81 -11.97 3.68
CA LYS A 238 17.01 -11.08 3.67
C LYS A 238 18.18 -11.67 2.87
N GLU A 239 18.55 -12.91 3.17
CA GLU A 239 19.70 -13.58 2.53
C GLU A 239 19.57 -13.68 1.02
N LYS A 240 18.36 -13.89 0.51
CA LYS A 240 18.11 -14.00 -0.93
C LYS A 240 18.31 -12.68 -1.64
N TYR A 241 17.83 -11.57 -1.06
CA TYR A 241 18.01 -10.25 -1.63
C TYR A 241 19.47 -9.81 -1.58
N THR A 242 20.17 -10.09 -0.47
CA THR A 242 21.59 -9.76 -0.34
C THR A 242 22.45 -10.55 -1.33
N LYS A 243 22.20 -11.85 -1.55
CA LYS A 243 22.94 -12.67 -2.52
C LYS A 243 22.84 -12.16 -3.96
N ARG A 244 21.71 -11.55 -4.33
CA ARG A 244 21.43 -11.04 -5.68
C ARG A 244 21.55 -9.53 -5.81
N TYR A 245 22.16 -8.87 -4.83
CA TYR A 245 22.24 -7.41 -4.78
C TYR A 245 22.86 -6.82 -6.06
N ASN A 246 23.99 -7.37 -6.53
CA ASN A 246 24.69 -6.85 -7.71
C ASN A 246 23.88 -7.00 -9.01
N GLU A 247 23.04 -8.05 -9.11
CA GLU A 247 22.13 -8.31 -10.24
C GLU A 247 20.84 -7.49 -10.19
N SER A 248 20.57 -6.82 -9.05
CA SER A 248 19.31 -6.11 -8.82
C SER A 248 19.30 -4.74 -9.51
N SER A 249 18.11 -4.24 -9.82
CA SER A 249 17.92 -2.88 -10.36
C SER A 249 18.31 -1.81 -9.34
N ASP A 250 18.54 -0.58 -9.81
CA ASP A 250 18.92 0.55 -8.95
C ASP A 250 17.88 0.84 -7.86
N TYR A 251 16.59 0.64 -8.15
CA TYR A 251 15.52 0.81 -7.16
C TYR A 251 15.53 -0.29 -6.10
N MET A 252 15.78 -1.55 -6.49
CA MET A 252 15.94 -2.63 -5.51
C MET A 252 17.17 -2.40 -4.62
N LYS A 253 18.30 -2.02 -5.22
CA LYS A 253 19.53 -1.66 -4.49
C LYS A 253 19.27 -0.52 -3.51
N TYR A 254 18.62 0.56 -3.99
CA TYR A 254 18.21 1.69 -3.14
C TYR A 254 17.38 1.23 -1.93
N PHE A 255 16.35 0.39 -2.13
CA PHE A 255 15.56 -0.13 -1.01
C PHE A 255 16.45 -0.90 -0.01
N ILE A 256 17.30 -1.81 -0.51
CA ILE A 256 18.18 -2.65 0.31
C ILE A 256 19.13 -1.79 1.15
N ASP A 257 19.75 -0.78 0.55
CA ASP A 257 20.73 0.09 1.20
C ASP A 257 20.10 0.98 2.27
N GLN A 258 18.87 1.46 2.02
CA GLN A 258 18.16 2.31 2.96
C GLN A 258 17.62 1.51 4.16
N HIS A 259 17.01 0.36 3.90
CA HIS A 259 16.31 -0.46 4.91
C HIS A 259 17.23 -1.42 5.67
N LEU A 260 18.29 -1.93 5.04
CA LEU A 260 19.24 -2.91 5.58
C LEU A 260 18.59 -4.22 6.12
N PHE A 261 17.30 -4.41 5.85
CA PHE A 261 16.46 -5.46 6.43
C PHE A 261 16.53 -5.51 7.97
N GLU A 262 16.68 -4.36 8.62
CA GLU A 262 16.54 -4.27 10.07
C GLU A 262 15.07 -4.46 10.48
N GLN A 263 14.84 -5.19 11.57
CA GLN A 263 13.50 -5.40 12.11
C GLN A 263 12.85 -4.08 12.52
N GLY A 264 11.55 -3.97 12.23
CA GLY A 264 10.74 -2.79 12.50
C GLY A 264 11.04 -1.57 11.63
N LEU A 265 12.00 -1.63 10.69
CA LEU A 265 12.13 -0.62 9.65
C LEU A 265 11.19 -0.93 8.49
N ILE A 266 10.67 0.12 7.86
CA ILE A 266 9.88 0.05 6.62
C ILE A 266 10.17 1.28 5.77
N MET A 267 9.98 1.16 4.45
CA MET A 267 10.18 2.27 3.52
C MET A 267 8.84 2.83 3.06
N CYS A 268 8.62 4.11 3.30
CA CYS A 268 7.56 4.91 2.71
C CYS A 268 8.06 5.53 1.40
N ASN A 269 7.18 5.61 0.40
CA ASN A 269 7.50 6.31 -0.85
C ASN A 269 6.25 6.86 -1.54
N LEU A 270 6.45 7.92 -2.32
CA LEU A 270 5.50 8.61 -3.16
C LEU A 270 5.81 8.32 -4.62
N ALA A 271 4.81 7.96 -5.42
CA ALA A 271 4.92 7.82 -6.86
C ALA A 271 3.94 8.80 -7.54
N VAL A 272 4.37 9.47 -8.60
CA VAL A 272 3.56 10.43 -9.36
C VAL A 272 3.04 9.77 -10.64
N TYR A 273 1.72 9.79 -10.86
CA TYR A 273 1.10 9.13 -12.02
C TYR A 273 0.46 10.08 -13.01
N ASN A 274 -0.11 11.19 -12.53
CA ASN A 274 -0.76 12.19 -13.38
C ASN A 274 -0.53 13.59 -12.80
N LEU A 275 -0.23 14.55 -13.67
CA LEU A 275 -0.12 15.96 -13.32
C LEU A 275 -0.87 16.81 -14.32
N VAL A 276 -1.65 17.77 -13.83
CA VAL A 276 -2.40 18.72 -14.65
C VAL A 276 -1.51 19.89 -15.06
N GLU A 277 -1.94 20.61 -16.09
CA GLU A 277 -1.28 21.85 -16.49
C GLU A 277 -1.26 22.87 -15.34
N GLY A 278 -0.14 23.56 -15.16
CA GLY A 278 0.02 24.55 -14.08
C GLY A 278 0.22 23.96 -12.68
N ASN A 279 0.33 22.63 -12.52
CA ASN A 279 0.47 22.00 -11.20
C ASN A 279 1.59 22.62 -10.34
N THR A 280 1.33 22.71 -9.04
CA THR A 280 2.25 23.33 -8.07
C THR A 280 3.46 22.46 -7.68
N MET A 281 3.52 21.22 -8.16
CA MET A 281 4.65 20.31 -7.94
C MET A 281 5.89 20.79 -8.71
N GLY A 282 5.73 21.65 -9.72
CA GLY A 282 6.83 22.15 -10.54
C GLY A 282 7.44 21.07 -11.43
N ILE A 283 6.65 20.07 -11.80
CA ILE A 283 7.00 19.02 -12.76
C ILE A 283 6.11 19.23 -13.99
N ALA A 284 6.62 18.90 -15.18
CA ALA A 284 5.86 18.99 -16.42
C ALA A 284 4.50 18.25 -16.28
N PRO A 285 3.41 18.80 -16.84
CA PRO A 285 2.14 18.10 -16.85
C PRO A 285 2.21 16.84 -17.71
N GLY A 286 1.34 15.87 -17.41
CA GLY A 286 1.21 14.66 -18.19
C GLY A 286 0.76 13.44 -17.41
N ARG A 287 0.31 12.43 -18.15
CA ARG A 287 -0.04 11.11 -17.63
C ARG A 287 1.17 10.18 -17.73
N TYR A 288 1.88 10.02 -16.62
CA TYR A 288 3.07 9.17 -16.52
C TYR A 288 2.73 7.68 -16.48
N LYS A 289 1.55 7.34 -15.97
CA LYS A 289 1.02 5.98 -15.96
C LYS A 289 -0.46 5.97 -16.29
N ASN A 290 -0.83 5.13 -17.26
CA ASN A 290 -2.22 4.76 -17.49
C ASN A 290 -2.44 3.35 -16.93
N PHE A 291 -3.24 3.23 -15.87
CA PHE A 291 -3.69 1.94 -15.37
C PHE A 291 -4.90 1.51 -16.18
N ILE A 292 -4.90 0.26 -16.63
CA ILE A 292 -5.99 -0.31 -17.42
C ILE A 292 -6.82 -1.25 -16.55
N PRO A 293 -8.13 -1.36 -16.79
CA PRO A 293 -8.94 -2.37 -16.12
C PRO A 293 -8.34 -3.74 -16.41
N LEU A 294 -8.19 -4.56 -15.37
CA LEU A 294 -7.82 -5.95 -15.58
C LEU A 294 -8.92 -6.66 -16.37
N MET A 295 -8.57 -7.76 -17.05
CA MET A 295 -9.54 -8.65 -17.71
C MET A 295 -10.44 -9.41 -16.71
N HIS A 296 -10.44 -9.04 -15.43
CA HIS A 296 -11.29 -9.63 -14.41
C HIS A 296 -12.51 -8.72 -14.20
N GLU A 297 -13.69 -9.32 -14.14
CA GLU A 297 -14.93 -8.63 -13.77
C GLU A 297 -14.81 -8.17 -12.30
N ILE A 298 -14.85 -6.86 -12.09
CA ILE A 298 -14.93 -6.25 -10.76
C ILE A 298 -16.40 -6.02 -10.48
N ASN A 299 -16.95 -6.79 -9.57
CA ASN A 299 -18.36 -6.71 -9.17
C ASN A 299 -18.52 -5.68 -8.06
N GLU A 300 -19.62 -4.93 -8.09
CA GLU A 300 -20.02 -4.15 -6.92
C GLU A 300 -20.42 -5.10 -5.78
N TYR A 301 -19.88 -4.87 -4.59
CA TYR A 301 -20.18 -5.66 -3.42
C TYR A 301 -21.62 -5.41 -2.94
N LYS A 302 -22.32 -6.49 -2.60
CA LYS A 302 -23.69 -6.43 -2.06
C LYS A 302 -23.67 -6.72 -0.56
N PRO A 303 -24.05 -5.77 0.31
CA PRO A 303 -24.15 -5.98 1.74
C PRO A 303 -25.06 -7.18 2.08
N LYS A 304 -24.62 -8.00 3.03
CA LYS A 304 -25.35 -9.15 3.56
C LYS A 304 -26.30 -8.74 4.69
N PHE A 305 -25.99 -7.65 5.38
CA PHE A 305 -26.77 -7.11 6.48
C PHE A 305 -27.40 -5.78 6.08
N ILE A 306 -28.73 -5.72 6.09
CA ILE A 306 -29.54 -4.50 5.88
C ILE A 306 -30.04 -4.02 7.24
#